data_AF-A0A7C3CFU7-F1
#
_entry.id   AF-A0A7C3CFU7-F1
#
_cell.length_a   1.000
_cell.length_b   1.000
_cell.length_c   1.000
_cell.angle_alpha   90.00
_cell.angle_beta   90.00
_cell.angle_gamma   90.00
#
_symmetry.space_group_name_H-M   'P 1'
#
loop_
_entity.id
_entity.type
_entity.pdbx_description
1 polymer ?
#
loop_
_entity_poly.entity_id
_entity_poly.type
_entity_poly.pdbx_seq_one_letter_code
_entity_poly.pdbx_strand_id
1 'polypeptide(L)'
;MFRQQVLFKSSLVESPPRDAEKICSRKERLGELLKENFDFHHQPSTYGRHNLHAFAAKFPPQLPERCIKILTEPGEVVLDPMVGSGTTMVEALRLGRRAVGVDLDPLALWITKAKVDDFDPRETQRLALRIFEKVFRAASLNRQLEGDEKTREFITYWFDEQAISELLLLKEAIEEISDPKYFNLFRVLFSSIIITKSGGVSRARDLAHTRPHRDPRKPYRSPLKEFQNKVEKFLRDSENVGRENYY
;
A
#
# COMPACT_ATOMS: atom_id res chain seq x y z
N MET A 1 24.32 -3.16 -7.54
CA MET A 1 23.35 -4.00 -6.82
C MET A 1 23.06 -3.35 -5.47
N PHE A 2 22.15 -2.36 -5.42
CA PHE A 2 21.79 -1.68 -4.17
C PHE A 2 20.80 -2.56 -3.41
N ARG A 3 21.22 -3.17 -2.29
CA ARG A 3 20.32 -3.84 -1.36
C ARG A 3 19.59 -2.76 -0.55
N GLN A 4 18.32 -2.48 -0.90
CA GLN A 4 17.47 -1.68 -0.02
C GLN A 4 16.94 -2.60 1.09
N GLN A 5 17.50 -2.46 2.29
CA GLN A 5 16.92 -3.01 3.52
C GLN A 5 16.15 -1.90 4.21
N VAL A 6 14.90 -2.16 4.60
CA VAL A 6 14.08 -1.19 5.35
C VAL A 6 13.72 -1.81 6.69
N LEU A 7 14.15 -1.15 7.77
CA LEU A 7 13.87 -1.55 9.14
C LEU A 7 12.67 -0.74 9.65
N PHE A 8 11.60 -1.42 10.08
CA PHE A 8 10.42 -0.77 10.64
C PHE A 8 10.43 -0.94 12.17
N LYS A 9 10.32 0.17 12.91
CA LYS A 9 10.33 0.20 14.38
C LYS A 9 9.01 0.76 14.89
N SER A 10 8.34 0.09 15.83
CA SER A 10 7.38 0.76 16.71
C SER A 10 8.14 1.45 17.85
N SER A 11 7.56 2.52 18.40
CA SER A 11 8.05 3.17 19.63
C SER A 11 8.18 2.15 20.76
N LEU A 12 9.22 2.35 21.57
CA LEU A 12 9.73 1.44 22.60
C LEU A 12 8.62 0.97 23.57
N VAL A 13 8.25 -0.30 23.48
CA VAL A 13 7.53 -1.01 24.55
C VAL A 13 8.53 -1.98 25.17
N GLU A 14 8.86 -1.78 26.43
CA GLU A 14 9.68 -2.71 27.22
C GLU A 14 8.99 -4.08 27.26
N SER A 15 9.75 -5.14 27.01
CA SER A 15 9.22 -6.51 27.01
C SER A 15 8.91 -6.96 28.45
N PRO A 16 7.72 -7.51 28.74
CA PRO A 16 7.42 -8.04 30.06
C PRO A 16 8.32 -9.25 30.39
N PRO A 17 8.56 -9.54 31.69
CA PRO A 17 9.36 -10.69 32.11
C PRO A 17 8.70 -12.01 31.68
N ARG A 18 9.54 -12.99 31.32
CA ARG A 18 9.10 -14.33 30.89
C ARG A 18 8.65 -15.13 32.10
N ASP A 19 7.35 -15.31 32.28
CA ASP A 19 6.81 -16.26 33.25
C ASP A 19 7.00 -17.70 32.74
N ALA A 20 7.52 -18.54 33.64
CA ALA A 20 7.94 -19.91 33.37
C ALA A 20 6.79 -20.91 33.57
N GLU A 21 5.82 -20.95 32.65
CA GLU A 21 4.88 -22.07 32.55
C GLU A 21 5.05 -22.79 31.21
N LYS A 22 5.31 -24.11 31.28
CA LYS A 22 5.50 -25.08 30.18
C LYS A 22 5.74 -24.45 28.80
N ILE A 23 6.99 -24.05 28.54
CA ILE A 23 7.40 -23.51 27.24
C ILE A 23 7.33 -24.63 26.20
N CYS A 24 6.19 -24.75 25.54
CA CYS A 24 6.08 -25.45 24.26
C CYS A 24 7.07 -24.79 23.28
N SER A 25 8.02 -25.57 22.77
CA SER A 25 9.01 -25.08 21.84
C SER A 25 8.33 -24.46 20.61
N ARG A 26 8.96 -23.48 19.95
CA ARG A 26 8.40 -22.90 18.71
C ARG A 26 8.09 -23.97 17.65
N LYS A 27 8.87 -25.06 17.64
CA LYS A 27 8.68 -26.19 16.72
C LYS A 27 7.37 -26.94 17.01
N GLU A 28 7.06 -27.18 18.28
CA GLU A 28 5.80 -27.82 18.67
C GLU A 28 4.61 -26.90 18.39
N ARG A 29 4.72 -25.61 18.73
CA ARG A 29 3.70 -24.59 18.38
C ARG A 29 3.43 -24.51 16.88
N LEU A 30 4.49 -24.56 16.06
CA LEU A 30 4.38 -24.63 14.60
C LEU A 30 3.72 -25.94 14.16
N GLY A 31 4.06 -27.06 14.78
CA GLY A 31 3.46 -28.36 14.50
C GLY A 31 1.95 -28.37 14.72
N GLU A 32 1.46 -27.73 15.79
CA GLU A 32 0.02 -27.57 16.02
C GLU A 32 -0.63 -26.57 15.06
N LEU A 33 0.03 -25.43 14.81
CA LEU A 33 -0.45 -24.42 13.85
C LEU A 33 -0.67 -25.01 12.45
N LEU A 34 0.23 -25.87 11.97
CA LEU A 34 0.12 -26.50 10.65
C LEU A 34 -1.03 -27.50 10.53
N LYS A 35 -1.65 -27.90 11.64
CA LYS A 35 -2.87 -28.74 11.64
C LYS A 35 -4.15 -27.91 11.54
N GLU A 36 -4.07 -26.59 11.73
CA GLU A 36 -5.23 -25.71 11.64
C GLU A 36 -5.73 -25.55 10.19
N ASN A 37 -7.02 -25.21 10.04
CA ASN A 37 -7.58 -24.84 8.76
C ASN A 37 -7.37 -23.35 8.49
N PHE A 38 -6.71 -23.01 7.38
CA PHE A 38 -6.43 -21.63 6.95
C PHE A 38 -7.46 -21.10 5.95
N ASP A 39 -8.72 -21.49 6.12
CA ASP A 39 -9.83 -20.93 5.37
C ASP A 39 -10.34 -19.64 6.04
N PHE A 40 -10.27 -18.53 5.30
CA PHE A 40 -10.66 -17.20 5.76
C PHE A 40 -11.79 -16.58 4.92
N HIS A 41 -12.55 -17.38 4.17
CA HIS A 41 -13.55 -16.89 3.21
C HIS A 41 -14.62 -15.94 3.79
N HIS A 42 -14.90 -16.03 5.09
CA HIS A 42 -15.90 -15.20 5.78
C HIS A 42 -15.32 -14.08 6.64
N GLN A 43 -14.00 -13.86 6.58
CA GLN A 43 -13.34 -12.86 7.40
C GLN A 43 -12.99 -11.60 6.58
N PRO A 44 -13.18 -10.39 7.14
CA PRO A 44 -12.85 -9.17 6.43
C PRO A 44 -11.33 -9.07 6.23
N SER A 45 -10.90 -8.78 5.00
CA SER A 45 -9.48 -8.62 4.65
C SER A 45 -9.08 -7.17 4.33
N THR A 46 -10.02 -6.24 4.49
CA THR A 46 -9.87 -4.84 4.10
C THR A 46 -9.73 -3.87 5.27
N TYR A 47 -9.63 -4.36 6.50
CA TYR A 47 -9.47 -3.52 7.69
C TYR A 47 -8.09 -2.85 7.74
N GLY A 48 -7.97 -1.84 8.60
CA GLY A 48 -6.75 -1.04 8.73
C GLY A 48 -6.29 -0.51 7.37
N ARG A 49 -5.00 -0.71 7.05
CA ARG A 49 -4.40 -0.23 5.79
C ARG A 49 -4.20 -1.32 4.75
N HIS A 50 -4.81 -2.50 4.94
CA HIS A 50 -4.63 -3.63 4.01
C HIS A 50 -5.13 -3.34 2.59
N ASN A 51 -6.08 -2.42 2.43
CA ASN A 51 -6.70 -2.07 1.15
C ASN A 51 -6.23 -0.73 0.54
N LEU A 52 -5.02 -0.27 0.90
CA LEU A 52 -4.42 0.95 0.36
C LEU A 52 -4.15 0.85 -1.16
N HIS A 53 -3.56 -0.28 -1.57
CA HIS A 53 -3.18 -0.56 -2.95
C HIS A 53 -3.47 -2.03 -3.30
N ALA A 54 -3.93 -2.27 -4.53
CA ALA A 54 -4.09 -3.61 -5.07
C ALA A 54 -2.71 -4.20 -5.40
N PHE A 55 -2.46 -5.45 -5.06
CA PHE A 55 -1.19 -6.11 -5.35
C PHE A 55 -1.46 -7.58 -5.63
N ALA A 56 -0.66 -8.19 -6.50
CA ALA A 56 -0.84 -9.58 -6.88
C ALA A 56 -0.56 -10.51 -5.69
N ALA A 57 -1.21 -11.67 -5.69
CA ALA A 57 -0.94 -12.78 -4.76
C ALA A 57 -0.91 -12.43 -3.26
N LYS A 58 -1.72 -11.46 -2.82
CA LYS A 58 -1.86 -11.14 -1.39
C LYS A 58 -2.54 -12.28 -0.64
N PHE A 59 -1.95 -12.71 0.47
CA PHE A 59 -2.65 -13.56 1.45
C PHE A 59 -3.61 -12.75 2.34
N PRO A 60 -4.65 -13.38 2.90
CA PRO A 60 -5.53 -12.77 3.89
C PRO A 60 -4.73 -12.31 5.14
N PRO A 61 -5.02 -11.13 5.72
CA PRO A 61 -4.34 -10.65 6.93
C PRO A 61 -4.37 -11.60 8.13
N GLN A 62 -5.39 -12.45 8.22
CA GLN A 62 -5.56 -13.44 9.27
C GLN A 62 -4.42 -14.46 9.32
N LEU A 63 -3.84 -14.79 8.17
CA LEU A 63 -2.75 -15.77 8.07
C LEU A 63 -1.49 -15.31 8.82
N PRO A 64 -0.85 -14.17 8.46
CA PRO A 64 0.30 -13.69 9.22
C PRO A 64 -0.07 -13.33 10.65
N GLU A 65 -1.27 -12.78 10.92
CA GLU A 65 -1.72 -12.50 12.29
C GLU A 65 -1.64 -13.76 13.16
N ARG A 66 -2.19 -14.88 12.68
CA ARG A 66 -2.22 -16.16 13.40
C ARG A 66 -0.81 -16.70 13.63
N CYS A 67 0.01 -16.71 12.57
CA CYS A 67 1.41 -17.14 12.65
C CYS A 67 2.22 -16.31 13.66
N ILE A 68 2.08 -14.98 13.62
CA ILE A 68 2.80 -14.07 14.51
C ILE A 68 2.35 -14.28 15.96
N LYS A 69 1.04 -14.38 16.22
CA LYS A 69 0.50 -14.62 17.56
C LYS A 69 1.04 -15.89 18.21
N ILE A 70 1.15 -16.98 17.43
CA ILE A 70 1.52 -18.30 17.96
C ILE A 70 3.04 -18.47 18.06
N LEU A 71 3.80 -17.95 17.09
CA LEU A 71 5.23 -18.25 16.96
C LEU A 71 6.16 -17.19 17.58
N THR A 72 5.62 -16.04 17.97
CA THR A 72 6.40 -14.90 18.48
C THR A 72 5.73 -14.26 19.69
N GLU A 73 6.54 -13.59 20.52
CA GLU A 73 6.08 -12.73 21.61
C GLU A 73 6.12 -11.23 21.22
N PRO A 74 5.36 -10.35 21.90
CA PRO A 74 5.53 -8.91 21.76
C PRO A 74 6.99 -8.46 21.93
N GLY A 75 7.45 -7.52 21.11
CA GLY A 75 8.83 -7.04 21.05
C GLY A 75 9.79 -7.88 20.21
N GLU A 76 9.42 -9.14 19.87
CA GLU A 76 10.22 -9.97 18.97
C GLU A 76 10.20 -9.45 17.52
N VAL A 77 11.12 -9.95 16.71
CA VAL A 77 11.29 -9.53 15.31
C VAL A 77 10.64 -10.55 14.37
N VAL A 78 9.78 -10.06 13.48
CA VAL A 78 9.22 -10.81 12.35
C VAL A 78 9.97 -10.43 11.08
N LEU A 79 10.53 -11.42 10.39
CA LEU A 79 11.17 -11.24 9.08
C LEU A 79 10.26 -11.80 7.99
N ASP A 80 10.00 -11.00 6.96
CA ASP A 80 9.37 -11.42 5.72
C ASP A 80 10.33 -11.16 4.55
N PRO A 81 10.96 -12.20 3.97
CA PRO A 81 11.93 -12.04 2.88
C PRO A 81 11.28 -11.79 1.51
N MET A 82 9.95 -11.83 1.41
CA MET A 82 9.16 -11.57 0.20
C MET A 82 7.90 -10.79 0.59
N VAL A 83 8.11 -9.60 1.16
CA VAL A 83 7.09 -8.85 1.89
C VAL A 83 5.90 -8.42 1.02
N GLY A 84 6.09 -8.32 -0.30
CA GLY A 84 5.06 -7.89 -1.23
C GLY A 84 4.43 -6.57 -0.79
N SER A 85 3.09 -6.52 -0.78
CA SER A 85 2.37 -5.31 -0.34
C SER A 85 2.35 -5.07 1.18
N GLY A 86 3.07 -5.84 2.00
CA GLY A 86 3.31 -5.50 3.40
C GLY A 86 2.29 -6.01 4.41
N THR A 87 1.44 -6.98 4.06
CA THR A 87 0.43 -7.54 4.98
C THR A 87 1.08 -8.07 6.27
N THR A 88 2.21 -8.79 6.19
CA THR A 88 2.96 -9.27 7.35
C THR A 88 3.46 -8.12 8.23
N MET A 89 3.95 -7.03 7.63
CA MET A 89 4.48 -5.89 8.38
C MET A 89 3.37 -5.17 9.15
N VAL A 90 2.21 -4.97 8.51
CA VAL A 90 1.05 -4.37 9.16
C VAL A 90 0.63 -5.19 10.38
N GLU A 91 0.47 -6.52 10.23
CA GLU A 91 0.05 -7.38 11.34
C GLU A 91 1.13 -7.50 12.42
N ALA A 92 2.41 -7.58 12.06
CA ALA A 92 3.50 -7.61 13.04
C ALA A 92 3.49 -6.36 13.93
N LEU A 93 3.42 -5.18 13.33
CA LEU A 93 3.40 -3.92 14.07
C LEU A 93 2.13 -3.79 14.92
N ARG A 94 0.96 -4.15 14.37
CA ARG A 94 -0.32 -4.14 15.10
C ARG A 94 -0.30 -5.05 16.33
N LEU A 95 0.45 -6.16 16.26
CA LEU A 95 0.63 -7.10 17.37
C LEU A 95 1.81 -6.73 18.29
N GLY A 96 2.41 -5.54 18.15
CA GLY A 96 3.51 -5.09 18.99
C GLY A 96 4.83 -5.82 18.73
N ARG A 97 5.05 -6.36 17.53
CA ARG A 97 6.35 -6.92 17.10
C ARG A 97 7.13 -5.87 16.30
N ARG A 98 8.44 -6.04 16.25
CA ARG A 98 9.30 -5.35 15.26
C ARG A 98 9.25 -6.13 13.95
N ALA A 99 9.40 -5.45 12.83
CA ALA A 99 9.22 -6.07 11.52
C ALA A 99 10.32 -5.69 10.53
N VAL A 100 10.79 -6.67 9.76
CA VAL A 100 11.76 -6.50 8.67
C VAL A 100 11.17 -7.12 7.42
N GLY A 101 10.99 -6.30 6.39
CA GLY A 101 10.46 -6.72 5.10
C GLY A 101 11.50 -6.50 4.01
N VAL A 102 11.69 -7.51 3.16
CA VAL A 102 12.54 -7.41 1.97
C VAL A 102 11.72 -7.80 0.75
N ASP A 103 11.87 -7.06 -0.33
CA ASP A 103 11.33 -7.42 -1.64
C ASP A 103 12.29 -6.95 -2.73
N LEU A 104 12.20 -7.59 -3.90
CA LEU A 104 12.91 -7.14 -5.10
C LEU A 104 12.14 -6.03 -5.82
N ASP A 105 10.81 -6.01 -5.71
CA ASP A 105 9.96 -5.00 -6.34
C ASP A 105 9.96 -3.69 -5.53
N PRO A 106 10.46 -2.56 -6.07
CA PRO A 106 10.41 -1.28 -5.38
C PRO A 106 8.98 -0.83 -5.04
N LEU A 107 7.99 -1.15 -5.89
CA LEU A 107 6.60 -0.78 -5.64
C LEU A 107 6.04 -1.51 -4.41
N ALA A 108 6.41 -2.77 -4.22
CA ALA A 108 6.08 -3.55 -3.03
C ALA A 108 6.56 -2.85 -1.76
N LEU A 109 7.81 -2.37 -1.77
CA LEU A 109 8.41 -1.63 -0.65
C LEU A 109 7.75 -0.27 -0.42
N TRP A 110 7.43 0.48 -1.49
CA TRP A 110 6.72 1.77 -1.39
C TRP A 110 5.33 1.60 -0.77
N ILE A 111 4.57 0.60 -1.24
CA ILE A 111 3.24 0.26 -0.70
C ILE A 111 3.36 -0.16 0.76
N THR A 112 4.29 -1.06 1.08
CA THR A 112 4.52 -1.53 2.45
C THR A 112 4.79 -0.34 3.37
N LYS A 113 5.71 0.54 2.99
CA LYS A 113 6.06 1.73 3.74
C LYS A 113 4.87 2.68 3.94
N ALA A 114 4.07 2.93 2.90
CA ALA A 114 2.87 3.75 3.01
C ALA A 114 1.77 3.13 3.91
N LYS A 115 1.77 1.81 4.11
CA LYS A 115 0.85 1.17 5.06
C LYS A 115 1.31 1.28 6.51
N VAL A 116 2.61 1.21 6.77
CA VAL A 116 3.15 1.12 8.13
C VAL A 116 3.65 2.44 8.69
N ASP A 117 3.94 3.43 7.85
CA ASP A 117 4.32 4.77 8.30
C ASP A 117 3.13 5.45 8.99
N ASP A 118 3.43 6.30 9.97
CA ASP A 118 2.41 7.11 10.64
C ASP A 118 2.19 8.44 9.92
N PHE A 119 0.94 8.83 9.72
CA PHE A 119 0.54 10.00 8.94
C PHE A 119 -0.45 10.84 9.75
N ASP A 120 -0.08 12.10 10.00
CA ASP A 120 -1.03 13.08 10.55
C ASP A 120 -2.14 13.34 9.51
N PRO A 121 -3.42 13.07 9.83
CA PRO A 121 -4.54 13.34 8.93
C PRO A 121 -4.67 14.81 8.52
N ARG A 122 -4.36 15.75 9.42
CA ARG A 122 -4.45 17.19 9.12
C ARG A 122 -3.40 17.60 8.11
N GLU A 123 -2.17 17.15 8.31
CA GLU A 123 -1.07 17.39 7.37
C GLU A 123 -1.34 16.72 6.02
N THR A 124 -1.86 15.48 6.03
CA THR A 124 -2.26 14.77 4.82
C THR A 124 -3.32 15.55 4.04
N GLN A 125 -4.35 16.05 4.73
CA GLN A 125 -5.40 16.87 4.09
C GLN A 125 -4.84 18.18 3.54
N ARG A 126 -3.97 18.86 4.28
CA ARG A 126 -3.32 20.11 3.85
C ARG A 126 -2.49 19.90 2.58
N LEU A 127 -1.70 18.84 2.51
CA LEU A 127 -0.89 18.51 1.35
C LEU A 127 -1.76 18.11 0.15
N ALA A 128 -2.85 17.37 0.38
CA ALA A 128 -3.79 17.05 -0.68
C ALA A 128 -4.42 18.31 -1.30
N LEU A 129 -4.87 19.26 -0.49
CA LEU A 129 -5.39 20.55 -0.97
C LEU A 129 -4.36 21.31 -1.80
N ARG A 130 -3.09 21.32 -1.36
CA ARG A 130 -1.99 21.95 -2.11
C ARG A 130 -1.74 21.27 -3.47
N ILE A 131 -1.84 19.94 -3.55
CA ILE A 131 -1.75 19.21 -4.82
C ILE A 131 -2.87 19.68 -5.76
N PHE A 132 -4.11 19.69 -5.30
CA PHE A 132 -5.26 20.09 -6.14
C PHE A 132 -5.21 21.57 -6.55
N GLU A 133 -4.77 22.47 -5.67
CA GLU A 133 -4.59 23.88 -6.00
C GLU A 133 -3.59 24.06 -7.15
N LYS A 134 -2.48 23.32 -7.12
CA LYS A 134 -1.48 23.35 -8.19
C LYS A 134 -2.01 22.80 -9.50
N VAL A 135 -2.67 21.65 -9.44
CA VAL A 135 -3.33 21.06 -10.62
C VAL A 135 -4.29 22.07 -11.24
N PHE A 136 -5.13 22.72 -10.44
CA PHE A 136 -6.10 23.70 -10.91
C PHE A 136 -5.42 24.90 -11.58
N ARG A 137 -4.37 25.46 -10.96
CA ARG A 137 -3.60 26.59 -11.54
C ARG A 137 -2.91 26.23 -12.85
N ALA A 138 -2.56 24.96 -13.03
CA ALA A 138 -1.80 24.51 -14.18
C ALA A 138 -2.65 23.81 -15.26
N ALA A 139 -3.97 23.69 -15.06
CA ALA A 139 -4.88 22.96 -15.94
C ALA A 139 -4.96 23.55 -17.37
N SER A 140 -4.68 24.85 -17.52
CA SER A 140 -4.64 25.52 -18.82
C SER A 140 -3.31 25.39 -19.56
N LEU A 141 -2.28 24.79 -18.95
CA LEU A 141 -0.95 24.65 -19.55
C LEU A 141 -0.88 23.36 -20.37
N ASN A 142 -0.49 23.49 -21.63
CA ASN A 142 -0.28 22.36 -22.52
C ASN A 142 0.97 21.60 -22.10
N ARG A 143 0.85 20.28 -21.91
CA ARG A 143 1.96 19.40 -21.48
C ARG A 143 2.26 18.38 -22.55
N GLN A 144 3.54 18.16 -22.79
CA GLN A 144 4.00 17.12 -23.69
C GLN A 144 4.48 15.91 -22.88
N LEU A 145 4.25 14.72 -23.43
CA LEU A 145 4.80 13.49 -22.89
C LEU A 145 6.33 13.47 -23.09
N GLU A 146 7.04 13.46 -21.98
CA GLU A 146 8.48 13.18 -21.95
C GLU A 146 8.75 11.68 -22.19
N GLY A 147 9.97 11.35 -22.62
CA GLY A 147 10.42 9.98 -22.87
C GLY A 147 10.74 9.68 -24.33
N ASP A 148 11.27 8.48 -24.58
CA ASP A 148 11.52 7.99 -25.93
C ASP A 148 10.21 7.63 -26.66
N GLU A 149 10.31 7.35 -27.97
CA GLU A 149 9.15 7.00 -28.81
C GLU A 149 8.36 5.83 -28.22
N LYS A 150 9.05 4.77 -27.76
CA LYS A 150 8.43 3.59 -27.15
C LYS A 150 7.64 3.91 -25.88
N THR A 151 8.15 4.82 -25.05
CA THR A 151 7.46 5.27 -23.83
C THR A 151 6.18 6.01 -24.18
N ARG A 152 6.24 6.92 -25.17
CA ARG A 152 5.05 7.66 -25.63
C ARG A 152 4.01 6.74 -26.25
N GLU A 153 4.43 5.78 -27.08
CA GLU A 153 3.55 4.75 -27.64
C GLU A 153 2.89 3.91 -26.54
N PHE A 154 3.67 3.49 -25.54
CA PHE A 154 3.13 2.72 -24.42
C PHE A 154 2.05 3.50 -23.65
N ILE A 155 2.33 4.76 -23.31
CA ILE A 155 1.39 5.60 -22.56
C ILE A 155 0.13 5.88 -23.39
N THR A 156 0.26 6.28 -24.65
CA THR A 156 -0.89 6.56 -25.53
C THR A 156 -1.70 5.32 -25.89
N TYR A 157 -1.07 4.13 -25.85
CA TYR A 157 -1.78 2.86 -25.99
C TYR A 157 -2.70 2.59 -24.79
N TRP A 158 -2.22 2.80 -23.56
CA TRP A 158 -2.92 2.45 -22.34
C TRP A 158 -3.85 3.53 -21.78
N PHE A 159 -3.70 4.79 -22.16
CA PHE A 159 -4.44 5.90 -21.54
C PHE A 159 -5.09 6.80 -22.58
N ASP A 160 -6.22 7.41 -22.22
CA ASP A 160 -6.84 8.49 -23.00
C ASP A 160 -6.05 9.80 -22.84
N GLU A 161 -6.05 10.67 -23.84
CA GLU A 161 -5.30 11.95 -23.81
C GLU A 161 -5.63 12.81 -22.60
N GLN A 162 -6.92 12.87 -22.23
CA GLN A 162 -7.35 13.59 -21.03
C GLN A 162 -6.80 12.94 -19.75
N ALA A 163 -6.80 11.60 -19.66
CA ALA A 163 -6.23 10.89 -18.52
C ALA A 163 -4.72 11.12 -18.43
N ILE A 164 -4.02 11.14 -19.57
CA ILE A 164 -2.59 11.44 -19.64
C ILE A 164 -2.32 12.84 -19.07
N SER A 165 -3.06 13.85 -19.52
CA SER A 165 -2.92 15.22 -19.04
C SER A 165 -3.14 15.33 -17.52
N GLU A 166 -4.23 14.74 -17.01
CA GLU A 166 -4.55 14.72 -15.58
C GLU A 166 -3.49 13.96 -14.74
N LEU A 167 -2.95 12.85 -15.25
CA LEU A 167 -1.89 12.09 -14.58
C LEU A 167 -0.57 12.86 -14.53
N LEU A 168 -0.20 13.57 -15.60
CA LEU A 168 1.01 14.41 -15.64
C LEU A 168 0.92 15.56 -14.63
N LEU A 169 -0.24 16.24 -14.60
CA LEU A 169 -0.54 17.29 -13.63
C LEU A 169 -0.39 16.80 -12.17
N LEU A 170 -0.97 15.63 -11.87
CA LEU A 170 -0.83 15.02 -10.54
C LEU A 170 0.61 14.65 -10.23
N LYS A 171 1.33 14.04 -11.18
CA LYS A 171 2.72 13.63 -11.01
C LYS A 171 3.59 14.82 -10.63
N GLU A 172 3.54 15.90 -11.41
CA GLU A 172 4.32 17.12 -11.16
C GLU A 172 4.01 17.72 -9.77
N ALA A 173 2.72 17.83 -9.44
CA ALA A 173 2.30 18.39 -8.16
C ALA A 173 2.76 17.54 -6.96
N ILE A 174 2.78 16.21 -7.11
CA ILE A 174 3.26 15.27 -6.09
C ILE A 174 4.79 15.33 -5.95
N GLU A 175 5.54 15.46 -7.04
CA GLU A 175 7.01 15.51 -7.04
C GLU A 175 7.59 16.72 -6.29
N GLU A 176 6.80 17.77 -6.09
CA GLU A 176 7.18 18.93 -5.29
C GLU A 176 6.98 18.74 -3.76
N ILE A 177 6.49 17.59 -3.31
CA ILE A 177 6.37 17.30 -1.88
C ILE A 177 7.76 17.01 -1.32
N SER A 178 8.23 17.88 -0.42
CA SER A 178 9.59 17.79 0.14
C SER A 178 9.73 16.70 1.19
N ASP A 179 8.68 16.42 1.97
CA ASP A 179 8.72 15.35 2.99
C ASP A 179 8.67 13.97 2.30
N PRO A 180 9.72 13.13 2.43
CA PRO A 180 9.78 11.84 1.74
C PRO A 180 8.66 10.86 2.13
N LYS A 181 8.16 10.93 3.37
CA LYS A 181 7.10 10.08 3.89
C LYS A 181 5.79 10.40 3.17
N TYR A 182 5.43 11.68 3.10
CA TYR A 182 4.23 12.13 2.40
C TYR A 182 4.36 12.00 0.88
N PHE A 183 5.55 12.26 0.32
CA PHE A 183 5.82 12.00 -1.09
C PHE A 183 5.54 10.54 -1.45
N ASN A 184 6.04 9.58 -0.65
CA ASN A 184 5.76 8.17 -0.84
C ASN A 184 4.27 7.83 -0.72
N LEU A 185 3.56 8.39 0.27
CA LEU A 185 2.12 8.19 0.41
C LEU A 185 1.36 8.63 -0.85
N PHE A 186 1.55 9.87 -1.29
CA PHE A 186 0.81 10.38 -2.44
C PHE A 186 1.20 9.68 -3.75
N ARG A 187 2.47 9.29 -3.90
CA ARG A 187 2.90 8.39 -4.98
C ARG A 187 2.15 7.05 -4.98
N VAL A 188 1.98 6.43 -3.81
CA VAL A 188 1.26 5.16 -3.70
C VAL A 188 -0.23 5.35 -3.99
N LEU A 189 -0.86 6.41 -3.49
CA LEU A 189 -2.25 6.73 -3.80
C LEU A 189 -2.45 6.98 -5.30
N PHE A 190 -1.53 7.71 -5.94
CA PHE A 190 -1.47 7.92 -7.39
C PHE A 190 -1.30 6.61 -8.15
N SER A 191 -0.35 5.76 -7.75
CA SER A 191 -0.18 4.43 -8.37
C SER A 191 -1.44 3.58 -8.27
N SER A 192 -2.18 3.69 -7.15
CA SER A 192 -3.36 2.88 -6.88
C SER A 192 -4.57 3.15 -7.78
N ILE A 193 -4.54 4.24 -8.56
CA ILE A 193 -5.60 4.58 -9.52
C ILE A 193 -5.27 4.12 -10.95
N ILE A 194 -4.02 3.78 -11.25
CA ILE A 194 -3.54 3.48 -12.62
C ILE A 194 -4.15 2.16 -13.12
N ILE A 195 -3.91 1.06 -12.39
CA ILE A 195 -4.41 -0.27 -12.73
C ILE A 195 -5.25 -0.78 -11.57
N THR A 196 -6.52 -1.05 -11.83
CA THR A 196 -7.42 -1.70 -10.87
C THR A 196 -8.23 -2.79 -11.56
N LYS A 197 -8.64 -3.81 -10.79
CA LYS A 197 -9.47 -4.93 -11.25
C LYS A 197 -10.79 -4.49 -11.90
N SER A 198 -11.33 -3.36 -11.44
CA SER A 198 -12.60 -2.82 -11.93
C SER A 198 -12.54 -1.30 -11.99
N GLY A 199 -12.03 -0.79 -13.11
CA GLY A 199 -12.18 0.64 -13.43
C GLY A 199 -11.01 1.55 -13.04
N GLY A 200 -9.76 1.11 -13.20
CA GLY A 200 -8.61 2.02 -13.15
C GLY A 200 -8.68 3.06 -14.28
N VAL A 201 -7.86 4.10 -14.22
CA VAL A 201 -7.85 5.18 -15.23
C VAL A 201 -7.19 4.76 -16.55
N SER A 202 -6.47 3.64 -16.57
CA SER A 202 -5.99 3.00 -17.80
C SER A 202 -7.12 2.29 -18.56
N ARG A 203 -6.95 2.07 -19.86
CA ARG A 203 -7.76 1.19 -20.70
C ARG A 203 -7.53 -0.31 -20.40
N ALA A 204 -6.70 -0.64 -19.41
CA ALA A 204 -6.49 -2.01 -18.99
C ALA A 204 -7.69 -2.56 -18.21
N ARG A 205 -8.03 -3.82 -18.48
CA ARG A 205 -8.82 -4.66 -17.60
C ARG A 205 -7.93 -5.75 -17.04
N ASP A 206 -7.88 -5.83 -15.71
CA ASP A 206 -7.25 -6.92 -14.98
C ASP A 206 -8.34 -7.96 -14.67
N LEU A 207 -8.52 -8.90 -15.59
CA LEU A 207 -9.32 -10.10 -15.36
C LEU A 207 -8.46 -11.10 -14.59
N ALA A 208 -9.01 -11.64 -13.50
CA ALA A 208 -8.34 -12.67 -12.71
C ALA A 208 -7.76 -13.76 -13.62
N HIS A 209 -6.47 -14.05 -13.46
CA HIS A 209 -5.72 -15.10 -14.16
C HIS A 209 -5.33 -14.82 -15.62
N THR A 210 -5.46 -13.60 -16.14
CA THR A 210 -4.97 -13.25 -17.50
C THR A 210 -4.10 -12.00 -17.51
N ARG A 211 -3.25 -11.86 -18.53
CA ARG A 211 -2.48 -10.62 -18.73
C ARG A 211 -3.46 -9.45 -18.93
N PRO A 212 -3.13 -8.24 -18.45
CA PRO A 212 -3.96 -7.07 -18.71
C PRO A 212 -4.23 -6.93 -20.21
N HIS A 213 -5.49 -6.80 -20.59
CA HIS A 213 -5.89 -6.56 -21.97
C HIS A 213 -6.46 -5.16 -22.10
N ARG A 214 -6.18 -4.53 -23.25
CA ARG A 214 -6.73 -3.22 -23.58
C ARG A 214 -8.19 -3.37 -23.99
N ASP A 215 -9.06 -2.62 -23.33
CA ASP A 215 -10.47 -2.48 -23.70
C ASP A 215 -10.73 -1.03 -24.15
N PRO A 216 -10.79 -0.77 -25.46
CA PRO A 216 -11.05 0.57 -26.00
C PRO A 216 -12.44 1.12 -25.66
N ARG A 217 -13.38 0.25 -25.24
CA ARG A 217 -14.75 0.64 -24.89
C ARG A 217 -14.90 0.97 -23.40
N LYS A 218 -13.82 0.86 -22.62
CA LYS A 218 -13.84 1.21 -21.22
C LYS A 218 -14.18 2.71 -21.08
N PRO A 219 -15.18 3.08 -20.28
CA PRO A 219 -15.52 4.49 -20.13
C PRO A 219 -14.38 5.27 -19.49
N TYR A 220 -14.20 6.50 -19.94
CA TYR A 220 -13.25 7.43 -19.34
C TYR A 220 -13.52 7.60 -17.85
N ARG A 221 -12.43 7.64 -17.07
CA ARG A 221 -12.46 8.00 -15.64
C ARG A 221 -11.38 9.02 -15.39
N SER A 222 -11.76 10.14 -14.79
CA SER A 222 -10.84 11.22 -14.43
C SER A 222 -9.82 10.76 -13.38
N PRO A 223 -8.51 10.76 -13.68
CA PRO A 223 -7.48 10.59 -12.66
C PRO A 223 -7.59 11.55 -11.50
N LEU A 224 -7.96 12.81 -11.71
CA LEU A 224 -8.17 13.75 -10.62
C LEU A 224 -9.26 13.28 -9.66
N LYS A 225 -10.39 12.81 -10.20
CA LYS A 225 -11.50 12.34 -9.38
C LYS A 225 -11.17 11.04 -8.64
N GLU A 226 -10.54 10.08 -9.31
CA GLU A 226 -10.14 8.82 -8.68
C GLU A 226 -9.07 9.05 -7.60
N PHE A 227 -8.11 9.95 -7.85
CA PHE A 227 -7.11 10.34 -6.86
C PHE A 227 -7.76 11.01 -5.64
N GLN A 228 -8.69 11.93 -5.86
CA GLN A 228 -9.49 12.55 -4.79
C GLN A 228 -10.18 11.48 -3.93
N ASN A 229 -10.91 10.56 -4.57
CA ASN A 229 -11.62 9.48 -3.88
C ASN A 229 -10.66 8.62 -3.03
N LYS A 230 -9.45 8.36 -3.52
CA LYS A 230 -8.41 7.61 -2.79
C LYS A 230 -7.88 8.37 -1.58
N VAL A 231 -7.64 9.67 -1.71
CA VAL A 231 -7.21 10.53 -0.60
C VAL A 231 -8.31 10.60 0.47
N GLU A 232 -9.55 10.86 0.07
CA GLU A 232 -10.70 10.93 1.01
C GLU A 232 -10.91 9.61 1.73
N LYS A 233 -10.79 8.48 1.02
CA LYS A 233 -10.81 7.15 1.63
C LYS A 233 -9.67 6.98 2.64
N PHE A 234 -8.44 7.35 2.27
CA PHE A 234 -7.28 7.23 3.17
C PHE A 234 -7.46 8.04 4.46
N LEU A 235 -7.95 9.27 4.36
CA LEU A 235 -8.24 10.13 5.51
C LEU A 235 -9.30 9.52 6.42
N ARG A 236 -10.42 9.07 5.86
CA ARG A 236 -11.49 8.39 6.61
C ARG A 236 -11.00 7.12 7.30
N ASP A 237 -10.21 6.29 6.60
CA ASP A 237 -9.67 5.06 7.16
C ASP A 237 -8.66 5.38 8.28
N SER A 238 -7.90 6.47 8.17
CA SER A 238 -6.93 6.91 9.20
C SER A 238 -7.61 7.45 10.47
N GLU A 239 -8.74 8.14 10.35
CA GLU A 239 -9.54 8.57 11.51
C GLU A 239 -10.11 7.38 12.30
N ASN A 240 -10.48 6.30 11.61
CA ASN A 240 -10.98 5.08 12.24
C ASN A 240 -9.86 4.31 12.97
N VAL A 241 -8.65 4.28 12.36
CA VAL A 241 -7.47 3.67 13.00
C VAL A 241 -7.05 4.43 14.26
N GLY A 242 -7.29 5.73 14.37
CA GLY A 242 -7.03 6.50 15.59
C GLY A 242 -8.01 6.22 16.75
N ARG A 243 -9.16 5.59 16.47
CA ARG A 243 -10.20 5.26 17.48
C ARG A 243 -10.09 3.84 18.03
N GLU A 244 -9.55 2.93 17.23
CA GLU A 244 -9.21 1.58 17.63
C GLU A 244 -7.70 1.58 17.89
N ASN A 245 -7.25 1.56 19.15
CA ASN A 245 -5.82 1.63 19.53
C ASN A 245 -4.95 0.62 18.73
N TYR A 246 -4.35 1.06 17.62
CA TYR A 246 -3.57 0.21 16.70
C TYR A 246 -2.10 0.62 16.57
N TYR A 247 -1.59 1.51 17.43
CA TYR A 247 -0.18 1.89 17.50
C TYR A 247 0.34 1.88 18.93
#